data_AF-A0A3D4PGQ4-F1
#
_entry.id   AF-A0A3D4PGQ4-F1
#
_cell.length_a   1.000
_cell.length_b   1.000
_cell.length_c   1.000
_cell.angle_alpha   90.00
_cell.angle_beta   90.00
_cell.angle_gamma   90.00
#
_symmetry.space_group_name_H-M   'P 1'
#
loop_
_entity.id
_entity.type
_entity.pdbx_description
1 polymer ?
#
loop_
_entity_poly.entity_id
_entity_poly.type
_entity_poly.pdbx_seq_one_letter_code
_entity_poly.pdbx_strand_id
1 'polypeptide(L)' 'ERGLLGDTMVCNLSEFGRTPRVNPAGGRDHWPQCFTVYFAGGGVKGGQVVGASDPIGGVPADRPVEPADIVATIF' A
#
# COMPACT_ATOMS: atom_id res chain seq x y z
N GLU A 1 13.26 12.54 19.81
CA GLU A 1 11.95 12.56 19.14
C GLU A 1 11.37 13.97 19.27
N ARG A 2 10.83 14.58 18.18
CA ARG A 2 10.43 16.01 18.16
C ARG A 2 8.92 16.27 18.38
N GLY A 3 8.11 15.23 18.58
CA GLY A 3 6.66 15.35 18.74
C GLY A 3 5.86 15.61 17.46
N LEU A 4 6.54 15.77 16.31
CA LEU A 4 5.92 16.15 15.03
C LEU A 4 4.98 15.08 14.42
N LEU A 5 5.06 13.81 14.86
CA LEU A 5 4.13 12.80 14.35
C LEU A 5 2.68 13.02 14.82
N GLY A 6 2.45 13.88 15.82
CA GLY A 6 1.10 14.23 16.26
C GLY A 6 0.29 14.99 15.21
N ASP A 7 0.94 15.87 14.44
CA ASP A 7 0.32 16.78 13.48
C ASP A 7 0.81 16.56 12.03
N THR A 8 1.87 15.79 11.84
CA THR A 8 2.44 15.50 10.52
C THR A 8 2.13 14.05 10.12
N MET A 9 1.44 13.88 8.99
CA MET A 9 1.29 12.58 8.34
C MET A 9 2.50 12.30 7.45
N VAL A 10 3.09 11.12 7.61
CA VAL A 10 4.11 10.57 6.72
C VAL A 10 3.46 9.51 5.85
N CYS A 11 3.53 9.72 4.52
CA CYS A 11 2.98 8.82 3.53
C CYS A 11 4.13 8.11 2.78
N ASN A 12 4.13 6.78 2.79
CA ASN A 12 4.96 5.98 1.89
C ASN A 12 4.04 5.33 0.85
N LEU A 13 4.02 5.93 -0.34
CA LEU A 13 3.14 5.54 -1.43
C LEU A 13 3.90 4.72 -2.46
N SER A 14 3.19 3.79 -3.09
CA SER A 14 3.65 2.99 -4.22
C SER A 14 2.60 3.08 -5.32
N GLU A 15 3.00 2.74 -6.55
CA GLU A 15 2.12 2.72 -7.72
C GLU A 15 1.99 1.31 -8.33
N PHE A 16 2.92 0.40 -8.01
CA PHE A 16 2.92 -0.96 -8.53
C PHE A 16 3.64 -1.93 -7.61
N GLY A 17 3.20 -3.18 -7.68
CA GLY A 17 3.94 -4.33 -7.19
C GLY A 17 4.61 -5.08 -8.33
N ARG A 18 4.79 -6.37 -8.15
CA ARG A 18 5.40 -7.25 -9.14
C ARG A 18 4.54 -8.49 -9.30
N THR A 19 4.52 -9.06 -10.50
CA THR A 19 3.80 -10.32 -10.73
C THR A 19 4.22 -11.37 -9.69
N PRO A 20 3.30 -12.20 -9.21
CA PRO A 20 3.64 -13.28 -8.29
C PRO A 20 4.39 -14.43 -8.99
N ARG A 21 4.45 -14.40 -10.33
CA ARG A 21 5.16 -15.37 -11.16
C ARG A 21 6.39 -14.74 -11.80
N VAL A 22 7.45 -15.56 -11.92
CA VAL A 22 8.66 -15.21 -12.66
C VAL A 22 8.38 -15.35 -14.15
N ASN A 23 8.76 -14.35 -14.93
CA ASN A 23 8.61 -14.31 -16.38
C ASN A 23 9.74 -15.12 -17.07
N PRO A 24 9.63 -15.41 -18.39
CA PRO A 24 10.67 -16.16 -19.12
C PRO A 24 12.06 -15.51 -19.15
N ALA A 25 12.16 -14.21 -18.86
CA ALA A 25 13.42 -13.49 -18.76
C ALA A 25 14.05 -13.58 -17.34
N GLY A 26 13.45 -14.33 -16.42
CA GLY A 26 13.95 -14.51 -15.05
C GLY A 26 13.58 -13.40 -14.07
N GLY A 27 12.76 -12.43 -14.47
CA GLY A 27 12.28 -11.31 -13.65
C GLY A 27 10.83 -11.45 -13.20
N ARG A 28 10.29 -10.42 -12.54
CA ARG A 28 8.85 -10.26 -12.30
C ARG A 28 8.38 -8.97 -12.95
N ASP A 29 7.24 -9.01 -13.64
CA ASP A 29 6.77 -7.89 -14.43
C ASP A 29 6.24 -6.75 -13.56
N HIS A 30 6.10 -5.57 -14.15
CA HIS A 30 5.38 -4.44 -13.56
C HIS A 30 3.91 -4.81 -13.36
N TRP A 31 3.38 -4.59 -12.15
CA TRP A 31 2.08 -5.12 -11.75
C TRP A 31 1.28 -4.14 -10.89
N PRO A 32 0.46 -3.25 -11.49
CA PRO A 32 -0.30 -2.24 -10.74
C PRO A 32 -1.49 -2.82 -9.96
N GLN A 33 -1.81 -4.11 -10.14
CA GLN A 33 -3.01 -4.70 -9.57
C GLN A 33 -2.90 -4.94 -8.07
N CYS A 34 -1.70 -5.04 -7.49
CA CYS A 34 -1.52 -5.29 -6.06
C CYS A 34 -0.22 -4.67 -5.54
N PHE A 35 -0.34 -3.75 -4.59
CA PHE A 35 0.77 -3.12 -3.87
C PHE A 35 0.29 -2.63 -2.50
N THR A 36 1.21 -2.15 -1.66
CA THR A 36 0.92 -1.67 -0.31
C THR A 36 1.40 -0.23 -0.15
N VAL A 37 0.63 0.57 0.57
CA VAL A 37 1.02 1.92 1.02
C VAL A 37 0.98 1.98 2.54
N TYR A 38 1.72 2.94 3.11
CA TYR A 38 1.79 3.12 4.55
C TYR A 38 1.55 4.57 4.93
N PHE A 39 0.85 4.75 6.06
CA PHE A 39 0.64 6.04 6.69
C PHE A 39 1.08 5.97 8.15
N ALA A 40 1.69 7.04 8.64
CA ALA A 40 2.03 7.20 10.05
C ALA A 40 1.88 8.66 10.48
N GLY A 41 1.52 8.88 11.75
CA GLY A 41 1.32 10.23 12.29
C GLY A 41 0.03 10.90 11.79
N GLY A 42 -0.14 12.19 12.08
CA GLY A 42 -1.32 12.97 11.66
C GLY A 42 -2.65 12.40 12.13
N GLY A 43 -2.67 11.73 13.30
CA GLY A 43 -3.86 11.08 13.85
C GLY A 43 -4.18 9.68 13.30
N VAL A 44 -3.37 9.14 12.39
CA VAL A 44 -3.52 7.75 11.90
C VAL A 44 -3.34 6.76 13.05
N LYS A 45 -4.30 5.83 13.17
CA LYS A 45 -4.22 4.71 14.13
C LYS A 45 -3.25 3.65 13.61
N GLY A 46 -2.04 3.65 14.15
CA GLY A 46 -1.00 2.68 13.79
C GLY A 46 -1.30 1.25 14.25
N GLY A 47 -0.47 0.30 13.81
CA GLY A 47 -0.61 -1.12 14.17
C GLY A 47 -1.77 -1.84 13.50
N GLN A 48 -2.31 -1.26 12.42
CA GLN A 48 -3.42 -1.83 11.67
C GLN A 48 -2.96 -2.21 10.25
N VAL A 49 -3.52 -3.31 9.76
CA VAL A 49 -3.48 -3.71 8.35
C VAL A 49 -4.90 -3.59 7.82
N VAL A 50 -5.04 -2.97 6.66
CA VAL A 50 -6.33 -2.77 6.00
C VAL A 50 -6.32 -3.54 4.69
N GLY A 51 -7.22 -4.51 4.58
CA GLY A 51 -7.31 -5.41 3.45
C GLY A 51 -6.18 -6.44 3.41
N ALA A 52 -6.23 -7.29 2.38
CA ALA A 52 -5.22 -8.30 2.12
C ALA A 52 -5.21 -8.66 0.63
N SER A 53 -4.06 -9.10 0.13
CA SER A 53 -3.98 -9.73 -1.18
C SER A 53 -4.60 -11.13 -1.17
N ASP A 54 -4.79 -11.70 -2.35
CA ASP A 54 -4.95 -13.14 -2.51
C ASP A 54 -3.71 -13.91 -1.97
N PRO A 55 -3.79 -15.24 -1.80
CA PRO A 55 -2.69 -16.03 -1.25
C PRO A 55 -1.38 -16.00 -2.05
N ILE A 56 -1.41 -15.55 -3.31
CA ILE A 56 -0.22 -15.46 -4.16
C ILE A 56 0.33 -14.03 -4.26
N GLY A 57 -0.37 -13.02 -3.74
CA GLY A 57 0.00 -11.61 -3.87
C GLY A 57 -0.33 -11.00 -5.23
N GLY A 58 -1.30 -11.56 -5.96
CA GLY A 58 -1.66 -11.15 -7.31
C GLY A 58 -2.63 -9.98 -7.36
N VAL A 59 -3.67 -10.00 -6.54
CA VAL A 59 -4.71 -8.96 -6.47
C VAL A 59 -5.19 -8.79 -5.03
N PRO A 60 -5.80 -7.65 -4.63
CA PRO A 60 -6.55 -7.53 -3.38
C PRO A 60 -7.70 -8.54 -3.33
N ALA A 61 -7.78 -9.32 -2.26
CA ALA A 61 -8.86 -10.27 -2.00
C ALA A 61 -9.79 -9.81 -0.87
N ASP A 62 -9.28 -9.02 0.08
CA ASP A 62 -10.06 -8.41 1.14
C ASP A 62 -9.91 -6.89 1.10
N ARG A 63 -11.04 -6.18 1.23
CA ARG A 63 -11.17 -4.72 1.25
C ARG A 63 -10.24 -4.02 0.23
N PRO A 64 -10.49 -4.16 -1.09
CA PRO A 64 -9.73 -3.45 -2.10
C PRO A 64 -9.81 -1.93 -1.88
N VAL A 65 -8.68 -1.26 -2.11
CA VAL A 65 -8.52 0.19 -1.97
C VAL A 65 -8.00 0.73 -3.30
N GLU A 66 -8.62 1.78 -3.81
CA GLU A 66 -8.23 2.42 -5.07
C GLU A 66 -7.35 3.66 -4.81
N PRO A 67 -6.60 4.16 -5.81
CA PRO A 67 -5.78 5.36 -5.65
C PRO A 67 -6.57 6.59 -5.17
N ALA A 68 -7.86 6.69 -5.51
CA ALA A 68 -8.73 7.78 -5.04
C ALA A 68 -8.93 7.74 -3.51
N ASP A 69 -9.04 6.55 -2.91
CA ASP A 69 -9.19 6.39 -1.46
C ASP A 69 -7.93 6.82 -0.71
N ILE A 70 -6.75 6.61 -1.31
CA ILE A 70 -5.46 7.07 -0.77
C ILE A 70 -5.45 8.60 -0.73
N VAL A 71 -5.85 9.25 -1.82
CA VAL A 71 -5.93 10.73 -1.90
C VAL A 71 -6.94 11.27 -0.88
N ALA A 72 -8.13 10.65 -0.79
CA ALA A 72 -9.16 11.02 0.18
C ALA A 72 -8.77 10.76 1.65
N THR A 73 -7.75 9.94 1.90
CA THR A 73 -7.19 9.75 3.25
C THR A 73 -6.20 10.85 3.62
N ILE A 74 -5.51 11.41 2.63
CA ILE A 74 -4.47 12.44 2.82
C ILE A 74 -5.09 13.84 2.99
N PHE A 75 -6.22 14.11 2.31
CA PHE A 75 -6.86 15.43 2.25
C PHE A 75 -8.28 15.40 2.80
#